data_AF-A0A970HAC9-F1
#
_entry.id   AF-A0A970HAC9-F1
#
_cell.length_a   1.000
_cell.length_b   1.000
_cell.length_c   1.000
_cell.angle_alpha   90.00
_cell.angle_beta   90.00
_cell.angle_gamma   90.00
#
_symmetry.space_group_name_H-M   'P 1'
#
loop_
_entity.id
_entity.type
_entity.pdbx_description
1 polymer ?
#
loop_
_entity_poly.entity_id
_entity_poly.type
_entity_poly.pdbx_seq_one_letter_code
_entity_poly.pdbx_strand_id
1 'polypeptide(L)'
;MVLAHHDSLFARAPLFDERIYLGAFARRLAGGSAWADPWFLYPPPFAAAGAGLLRLFGETGLLALLRALNLAAVALLVTRGVAFLPGGRWTRRLVAAAIGALSPAIGDAFAFGNLSPLFGALALLPLAWASRAPAVAGGLLGAAIVAKPTGAVLLPLLAAARGRLRRRAAFVAAAVAALLLAATARELPAFLAAASEAAAGVPRGSLSPVEIVRLLGLRLPPFLLFAVVALAAAAAARRVRDGGGLLLLGAVAAPLSLPLVWSHTLLLTLPVQGAALGAALDDVRNAAPGTSRRRAGLTLAALLTACLALHTAYGLAGGAAGLAPPLQALLLALPTFSPLALLLWLAGRQRHREDGPAA
;
A
#
# COMPACT_ATOMS: atom_id res chain seq x y z
N MET A 1 17.86 -8.02 -3.82
CA MET A 1 16.67 -7.58 -4.58
C MET A 1 16.88 -7.75 -6.07
N VAL A 2 17.77 -7.01 -6.76
CA VAL A 2 18.00 -7.20 -8.21
C VAL A 2 18.36 -8.65 -8.55
N LEU A 3 19.37 -9.22 -7.89
CA LEU A 3 19.78 -10.61 -8.12
C LEU A 3 18.64 -11.62 -7.84
N ALA A 4 17.86 -11.39 -6.78
CA ALA A 4 16.80 -12.29 -6.36
C ALA A 4 15.59 -12.31 -7.32
N HIS A 5 15.35 -11.20 -8.03
CA HIS A 5 14.19 -11.03 -8.92
C HIS A 5 14.61 -10.76 -10.37
N HIS A 6 15.82 -11.19 -10.74
CA HIS A 6 16.44 -10.83 -12.01
C HIS A 6 15.64 -11.35 -13.20
N ASP A 7 15.10 -12.57 -13.13
CA ASP A 7 14.28 -13.17 -14.18
C ASP A 7 13.09 -12.29 -14.55
N SER A 8 12.35 -11.78 -13.55
CA SER A 8 11.21 -10.91 -13.77
C SER A 8 11.62 -9.51 -14.23
N LEU A 9 12.68 -8.93 -13.64
CA LEU A 9 13.13 -7.58 -13.97
C LEU A 9 13.67 -7.48 -15.41
N PHE A 10 14.35 -8.52 -15.87
CA PHE A 10 14.98 -8.58 -17.20
C PHE A 10 14.25 -9.50 -18.18
N ALA A 11 13.01 -9.92 -17.85
CA ALA A 11 12.19 -10.75 -18.72
C ALA A 11 12.03 -10.11 -20.11
N ARG A 12 12.29 -10.87 -21.18
CA ARG A 12 12.13 -10.36 -22.55
C ARG A 12 10.66 -10.21 -22.94
N ALA A 13 9.80 -11.09 -22.43
CA ALA A 13 8.36 -11.04 -22.64
C ALA A 13 7.67 -10.18 -21.58
N PRO A 14 6.52 -9.56 -21.90
CA PRO A 14 5.69 -8.88 -20.92
C PRO A 14 5.09 -9.87 -19.92
N LEU A 15 5.15 -9.50 -18.65
CA LEU A 15 4.54 -10.21 -17.54
C LEU A 15 3.02 -10.08 -17.56
N PHE A 16 2.32 -10.81 -16.69
CA PHE A 16 0.86 -10.91 -16.74
C PHE A 16 0.15 -9.56 -16.74
N ASP A 17 0.44 -8.69 -15.76
CA ASP A 17 -0.18 -7.37 -15.69
C ASP A 17 0.36 -6.42 -16.76
N GLU A 18 1.63 -6.56 -17.14
CA GLU A 18 2.25 -5.75 -18.18
C GLU A 18 1.56 -5.94 -19.53
N ARG A 19 1.09 -7.16 -19.85
CA ARG A 19 0.28 -7.42 -21.05
C ARG A 19 -1.03 -6.63 -21.04
N ILE A 20 -1.70 -6.59 -19.88
CA ILE A 20 -2.94 -5.83 -19.70
C ILE A 20 -2.66 -4.33 -19.92
N TYR A 21 -1.57 -3.81 -19.35
CA TYR A 21 -1.18 -2.40 -19.51
C TYR A 21 -0.85 -2.06 -20.96
N LEU A 22 0.03 -2.84 -21.60
CA LEU A 22 0.45 -2.61 -22.99
C LEU A 22 -0.75 -2.67 -23.94
N GLY A 23 -1.63 -3.66 -23.80
CA GLY A 23 -2.82 -3.77 -24.63
C GLY A 23 -3.76 -2.57 -24.49
N ALA A 24 -3.98 -2.09 -23.26
CA ALA A 24 -4.79 -0.90 -23.01
C ALA A 24 -4.15 0.39 -23.58
N PHE A 25 -2.85 0.55 -23.43
CA PHE A 25 -2.11 1.71 -23.96
C PHE A 25 -2.09 1.72 -25.49
N ALA A 26 -1.87 0.57 -26.12
CA ALA A 26 -1.88 0.42 -27.56
C ALA A 26 -3.28 0.71 -28.15
N ARG A 27 -4.34 0.16 -27.54
CA ARG A 27 -5.73 0.47 -27.94
C ARG A 27 -6.03 1.96 -27.85
N ARG A 28 -5.61 2.61 -26.77
CA ARG A 28 -5.78 4.06 -26.62
C ARG A 28 -5.01 4.84 -27.69
N LEU A 29 -3.76 4.46 -27.98
CA LEU A 29 -2.97 5.09 -29.05
C LEU A 29 -3.64 4.96 -30.43
N ALA A 30 -4.33 3.84 -30.68
CA ALA A 30 -5.11 3.61 -31.88
C ALA A 30 -6.48 4.34 -31.91
N GLY A 31 -6.80 5.16 -30.89
CA GLY A 31 -8.07 5.89 -30.78
C GLY A 31 -9.23 5.04 -30.22
N GLY A 32 -8.96 3.81 -29.77
CA GLY A 32 -9.92 2.93 -29.13
C GLY A 32 -10.03 3.12 -27.61
N SER A 33 -10.92 2.35 -26.98
CA SER A 33 -11.11 2.35 -25.52
C SER A 33 -10.05 1.48 -24.82
N ALA A 34 -9.38 2.04 -23.81
CA ALA A 34 -8.46 1.29 -22.95
C ALA A 34 -9.18 0.19 -22.14
N TRP A 35 -10.46 0.40 -21.82
CA TRP A 35 -11.30 -0.52 -21.02
C TRP A 35 -12.05 -1.56 -21.85
N ALA A 36 -11.69 -1.72 -23.13
CA ALA A 36 -12.12 -2.89 -23.89
C ALA A 36 -11.51 -4.20 -23.32
N ASP A 37 -10.41 -4.08 -22.55
CA ASP A 37 -9.91 -5.15 -21.71
C ASP A 37 -10.65 -5.15 -20.36
N PRO A 38 -11.36 -6.23 -20.00
CA PRO A 38 -12.05 -6.29 -18.71
C PRO A 38 -11.08 -6.32 -17.51
N TRP A 39 -9.80 -6.64 -17.74
CA TRP A 39 -8.79 -6.66 -16.67
C TRP A 39 -8.08 -5.30 -16.47
N PHE A 40 -8.30 -4.32 -17.35
CA PHE A 40 -7.70 -3.00 -17.21
C PHE A 40 -8.53 -2.10 -16.28
N LEU A 41 -8.29 -2.20 -14.97
CA LEU A 41 -9.05 -1.47 -13.94
C LEU A 41 -8.40 -0.16 -13.49
N TYR A 42 -7.72 0.53 -14.41
CA TYR A 42 -6.97 1.75 -14.11
C TYR A 42 -7.69 3.00 -14.64
N PRO A 43 -7.59 4.15 -13.94
CA PRO A 43 -8.31 5.34 -14.35
C PRO A 43 -7.72 6.00 -15.61
N PRO A 44 -8.47 6.88 -16.28
CA PRO A 44 -8.07 7.47 -17.55
C PRO A 44 -6.69 8.18 -17.57
N PRO A 45 -6.27 8.92 -16.54
CA PRO A 45 -4.93 9.53 -16.52
C PRO A 45 -3.79 8.51 -16.64
N PHE A 46 -3.94 7.31 -16.07
CA PHE A 46 -2.95 6.24 -16.21
C PHE A 46 -2.89 5.73 -17.65
N ALA A 47 -4.05 5.48 -18.26
CA ALA A 47 -4.13 5.07 -19.67
C ALA A 47 -3.50 6.11 -20.61
N ALA A 48 -3.77 7.41 -20.36
CA ALA A 48 -3.22 8.51 -21.12
C ALA A 48 -1.70 8.62 -21.01
N ALA A 49 -1.17 8.58 -19.78
CA ALA A 49 0.26 8.62 -19.56
C ALA A 49 0.96 7.40 -20.16
N GLY A 50 0.40 6.20 -19.96
CA GLY A 50 0.94 4.96 -20.50
C GLY A 50 0.99 4.93 -22.03
N ALA A 51 -0.08 5.38 -22.70
CA ALA A 51 -0.10 5.55 -24.16
C ALA A 51 0.97 6.55 -24.63
N GLY A 52 1.08 7.70 -23.97
CA GLY A 52 2.12 8.70 -24.29
C GLY A 52 3.53 8.13 -24.17
N LEU A 53 3.81 7.40 -23.09
CA LEU A 53 5.10 6.74 -22.86
C LEU A 53 5.35 5.60 -23.85
N LEU A 54 4.33 4.81 -24.19
CA LEU A 54 4.42 3.75 -25.19
C LEU A 54 4.81 4.32 -26.55
N ARG A 55 4.23 5.46 -26.95
CA ARG A 55 4.59 6.16 -28.19
C ARG A 55 6.04 6.65 -28.19
N LEU A 56 6.54 7.11 -27.04
CA LEU A 56 7.89 7.69 -26.92
C LEU A 56 8.99 6.64 -26.84
N PHE A 57 8.75 5.54 -26.11
CA PHE A 57 9.77 4.56 -25.76
C PHE A 57 9.61 3.20 -26.46
N GLY A 58 8.49 2.98 -27.15
CA GLY A 58 8.10 1.66 -27.62
C GLY A 58 7.80 0.70 -26.46
N GLU A 59 7.41 -0.54 -26.79
CA GLU A 59 7.04 -1.54 -25.78
C GLU A 59 8.21 -1.88 -24.85
N THR A 60 9.37 -2.23 -25.43
CA THR A 60 10.55 -2.64 -24.65
C THR A 60 11.04 -1.52 -23.72
N GLY A 61 11.12 -0.29 -24.22
CA GLY A 61 11.55 0.86 -23.42
C GLY A 61 10.56 1.19 -22.30
N LEU A 62 9.25 1.12 -22.58
CA LEU A 62 8.22 1.31 -21.56
C LEU A 62 8.30 0.25 -20.45
N LEU A 63 8.43 -1.03 -20.81
CA LEU A 63 8.55 -2.12 -19.82
C LEU A 63 9.79 -1.94 -18.95
N ALA A 64 10.94 -1.62 -19.55
CA ALA A 64 12.17 -1.35 -18.80
C ALA A 64 11.99 -0.19 -17.81
N LEU A 65 11.34 0.90 -18.24
CA LEU A 65 11.02 2.05 -17.39
C LEU A 65 10.10 1.65 -16.24
N LEU A 66 8.99 0.97 -16.51
CA LEU A 66 8.02 0.56 -15.50
C LEU A 66 8.65 -0.37 -14.45
N ARG A 67 9.45 -1.35 -14.87
CA ARG A 67 10.14 -2.26 -13.97
C ARG A 67 11.20 -1.55 -13.13
N ALA A 68 11.96 -0.62 -13.71
CA ALA A 68 12.94 0.19 -12.99
C ALA A 68 12.27 1.09 -11.93
N LEU A 69 11.17 1.75 -12.29
CA LEU A 69 10.40 2.57 -11.35
C LEU A 69 9.80 1.73 -10.23
N ASN A 70 9.25 0.55 -10.56
CA ASN A 70 8.69 -0.34 -9.56
C ASN A 70 9.77 -0.88 -8.61
N LEU A 71 10.94 -1.26 -9.14
CA LEU A 71 12.10 -1.65 -8.34
C LEU A 71 12.53 -0.54 -7.38
N ALA A 72 12.65 0.69 -7.87
CA ALA A 72 13.01 1.84 -7.06
C ALA A 72 11.96 2.10 -5.96
N ALA A 73 10.67 1.99 -6.28
CA ALA A 73 9.59 2.14 -5.32
C ALA A 73 9.64 1.08 -4.21
N VAL A 74 9.83 -0.19 -4.57
CA VAL A 74 9.99 -1.28 -3.58
C VAL A 74 11.23 -1.03 -2.72
N ALA A 75 12.36 -0.64 -3.31
CA ALA A 75 13.58 -0.32 -2.57
C ALA A 75 13.33 0.79 -1.53
N LEU A 76 12.60 1.84 -1.92
CA LEU A 76 12.25 2.95 -1.04
C LEU A 76 11.31 2.51 0.09
N LEU A 77 10.27 1.72 -0.22
CA LEU A 77 9.35 1.18 0.79
C LEU A 77 10.10 0.31 1.81
N VAL A 78 10.96 -0.61 1.36
CA VAL A 78 11.78 -1.47 2.22
C VAL A 78 12.73 -0.63 3.08
N THR A 79 13.45 0.31 2.47
CA THR A 79 14.39 1.18 3.18
C THR A 79 13.69 2.00 4.25
N ARG A 80 12.48 2.50 3.96
CA ARG A 80 11.66 3.27 4.91
C ARG A 80 11.06 2.38 6.00
N GLY A 81 10.69 1.14 5.68
CA GLY A 81 10.29 0.14 6.66
C GLY A 81 11.39 -0.13 7.68
N VAL A 82 12.59 -0.48 7.22
CA VAL A 82 13.70 -0.83 8.14
C VAL A 82 14.30 0.37 8.87
N ALA A 83 13.99 1.60 8.45
CA ALA A 83 14.51 2.82 9.07
C ALA A 83 14.12 2.94 10.56
N PHE A 84 13.03 2.30 10.96
CA PHE A 84 12.53 2.28 12.33
C PHE A 84 13.17 1.18 13.20
N LEU A 85 13.91 0.22 12.62
CA LEU A 85 14.55 -0.84 13.39
C LEU A 85 15.75 -0.29 14.18
N PRO A 86 16.00 -0.76 15.41
CA PRO A 86 17.18 -0.36 16.16
C PRO A 86 18.44 -0.97 15.54
N GLY A 87 19.57 -0.29 15.72
CA GLY A 87 20.88 -0.74 15.24
C GLY A 87 21.52 0.18 14.20
N GLY A 88 22.75 -0.19 13.81
CA GLY A 88 23.57 0.59 12.88
C GLY A 88 23.11 0.49 11.42
N ARG A 89 23.71 1.32 10.57
CA ARG A 89 23.42 1.37 9.13
C ARG A 89 23.58 0.00 8.45
N TRP A 90 24.56 -0.79 8.88
CA TRP A 90 24.81 -2.14 8.32
C TRP A 90 23.70 -3.13 8.63
N THR A 91 23.25 -3.20 9.89
CA THR A 91 22.13 -4.07 10.28
C THR A 91 20.88 -3.76 9.47
N ARG A 92 20.53 -2.47 9.33
CA ARG A 92 19.36 -2.05 8.53
C ARG A 92 19.51 -2.41 7.06
N ARG A 93 20.71 -2.28 6.49
CA ARG A 93 21.00 -2.69 5.10
C ARG A 93 20.86 -4.18 4.91
N LEU A 94 21.36 -5.00 5.84
CA LEU A 94 21.22 -6.45 5.79
C LEU A 94 19.76 -6.88 5.89
N VAL A 95 19.00 -6.30 6.81
CA VAL A 95 17.55 -6.57 6.92
C VAL A 95 16.80 -6.12 5.67
N ALA A 96 17.11 -4.94 5.12
CA ALA A 96 16.53 -4.49 3.85
C ALA A 96 16.86 -5.43 2.69
N ALA A 97 18.10 -5.91 2.62
CA ALA A 97 18.52 -6.87 1.60
C ALA A 97 17.78 -8.21 1.76
N ALA A 98 17.63 -8.70 2.98
CA ALA A 98 16.89 -9.92 3.30
C ALA A 98 15.40 -9.78 2.93
N ILE A 99 14.72 -8.71 3.34
CA ILE A 99 13.32 -8.45 2.95
C ILE A 99 13.21 -8.37 1.43
N GLY A 100 14.08 -7.58 0.79
CA GLY A 100 14.09 -7.42 -0.67
C GLY A 100 14.40 -8.69 -1.45
N ALA A 101 15.03 -9.70 -0.85
CA ALA A 101 15.34 -10.98 -1.49
C ALA A 101 14.31 -12.07 -1.18
N LEU A 102 13.79 -12.11 0.05
CA LEU A 102 13.04 -13.26 0.58
C LEU A 102 11.54 -12.98 0.74
N SER A 103 11.07 -11.74 0.59
CA SER A 103 9.65 -11.42 0.79
C SER A 103 8.80 -11.97 -0.37
N PRO A 104 7.86 -12.88 -0.11
CA PRO A 104 6.97 -13.41 -1.16
C PRO A 104 6.12 -12.32 -1.80
N ALA A 105 5.65 -11.34 -1.02
CA ALA A 105 4.90 -10.19 -1.55
C ALA A 105 5.70 -9.34 -2.56
N ILE A 106 7.03 -9.25 -2.41
CA ILE A 106 7.91 -8.61 -3.41
C ILE A 106 8.08 -9.51 -4.63
N GLY A 107 8.26 -10.82 -4.41
CA GLY A 107 8.31 -11.81 -5.48
C GLY A 107 7.06 -11.76 -6.36
N ASP A 108 5.87 -11.78 -5.76
CA ASP A 108 4.59 -11.64 -6.46
C ASP A 108 4.53 -10.34 -7.26
N ALA A 109 4.88 -9.20 -6.63
CA ALA A 109 4.83 -7.90 -7.30
C ALA A 109 5.66 -7.90 -8.60
N PHE A 110 6.87 -8.46 -8.56
CA PHE A 110 7.73 -8.55 -9.72
C PHE A 110 7.32 -9.65 -10.69
N ALA A 111 6.90 -10.83 -10.24
CA ALA A 111 6.50 -11.94 -11.11
C ALA A 111 5.29 -11.58 -11.99
N PHE A 112 4.36 -10.79 -11.47
CA PHE A 112 3.19 -10.33 -12.23
C PHE A 112 3.43 -9.01 -12.99
N GLY A 113 4.51 -8.28 -12.70
CA GLY A 113 4.73 -6.93 -13.26
C GLY A 113 3.76 -5.89 -12.70
N ASN A 114 3.30 -6.07 -11.47
CA ASN A 114 2.25 -5.26 -10.87
C ASN A 114 2.78 -3.90 -10.37
N LEU A 115 2.08 -2.81 -10.69
CA LEU A 115 2.49 -1.44 -10.34
C LEU A 115 1.91 -0.91 -9.02
N SER A 116 1.22 -1.72 -8.22
CA SER A 116 0.76 -1.33 -6.88
C SER A 116 1.88 -0.80 -5.97
N PRO A 117 3.09 -1.40 -5.93
CA PRO A 117 4.17 -0.88 -5.10
C PRO A 117 4.60 0.52 -5.54
N LEU A 118 4.71 0.75 -6.85
CA LEU A 118 5.01 2.08 -7.41
C LEU A 118 3.98 3.12 -6.97
N PHE A 119 2.71 2.92 -7.27
CA PHE A 119 1.68 3.92 -6.95
C PHE A 119 1.46 4.09 -5.45
N GLY A 120 1.55 3.01 -4.69
CA GLY A 120 1.46 3.09 -3.25
C GLY A 120 2.67 3.81 -2.63
N ALA A 121 3.89 3.63 -3.14
CA ALA A 121 5.05 4.42 -2.70
C ALA A 121 4.91 5.90 -3.06
N LEU A 122 4.45 6.20 -4.28
CA LEU A 122 4.20 7.57 -4.75
C LEU A 122 3.08 8.27 -3.97
N ALA A 123 2.11 7.54 -3.43
CA ALA A 123 1.07 8.10 -2.58
C ALA A 123 1.53 8.23 -1.11
N LEU A 124 2.17 7.19 -0.58
CA LEU A 124 2.44 7.03 0.85
C LEU A 124 3.68 7.80 1.33
N LEU A 125 4.80 7.68 0.61
CA LEU A 125 6.06 8.28 1.03
C LEU A 125 6.00 9.81 1.12
N PRO A 126 5.29 10.56 0.24
CA PRO A 126 4.98 11.99 0.38
C PRO A 126 4.56 12.47 1.77
N LEU A 127 3.84 11.64 2.53
CA LEU A 127 3.32 12.04 3.85
C LEU A 127 4.45 12.40 4.83
N ALA A 128 5.61 11.73 4.72
CA ALA A 128 6.74 11.97 5.61
C ALA A 128 7.40 13.35 5.43
N TRP A 129 7.20 14.00 4.28
CA TRP A 129 7.88 15.24 3.88
C TRP A 129 6.91 16.34 3.45
N ALA A 130 5.59 16.12 3.62
CA ALA A 130 4.55 17.11 3.37
C ALA A 130 4.73 18.42 4.17
N SER A 131 5.45 18.38 5.29
CA SER A 131 5.81 19.58 6.08
C SER A 131 7.09 20.29 5.59
N ARG A 132 7.82 19.74 4.61
CA ARG A 132 9.07 20.31 4.08
C ARG A 132 8.94 20.70 2.62
N ALA A 133 8.30 19.88 1.80
CA ALA A 133 8.10 20.12 0.37
C ALA A 133 6.64 19.86 -0.02
N PRO A 134 5.69 20.72 0.38
CA PRO A 134 4.27 20.47 0.22
C PRO A 134 3.82 20.38 -1.24
N ALA A 135 4.44 21.14 -2.15
CA ALA A 135 4.12 21.10 -3.57
C ALA A 135 4.47 19.74 -4.20
N VAL A 136 5.68 19.23 -3.93
CA VAL A 136 6.12 17.94 -4.45
C VAL A 136 5.34 16.79 -3.80
N ALA A 137 5.17 16.83 -2.47
CA ALA A 137 4.41 15.81 -1.77
C ALA A 137 2.94 15.76 -2.24
N GLY A 138 2.32 16.93 -2.40
CA GLY A 138 0.96 17.04 -2.93
C GLY A 138 0.87 16.57 -4.38
N GLY A 139 1.79 17.00 -5.25
CA GLY A 139 1.79 16.62 -6.65
C GLY A 139 1.93 15.12 -6.87
N LEU A 140 2.86 14.47 -6.16
CA LEU A 140 3.04 13.02 -6.22
C LEU A 140 1.79 12.27 -5.71
N LEU A 141 1.22 12.70 -4.58
CA LEU A 141 -0.01 12.10 -4.05
C LEU A 141 -1.19 12.26 -5.02
N GLY A 142 -1.39 13.47 -5.55
CA GLY A 142 -2.47 13.77 -6.49
C GLY A 142 -2.37 12.93 -7.76
N ALA A 143 -1.17 12.84 -8.34
CA ALA A 143 -0.90 12.00 -9.50
C ALA A 143 -1.09 10.50 -9.21
N ALA A 144 -0.63 10.03 -8.05
CA ALA A 144 -0.77 8.63 -7.66
C ALA A 144 -2.24 8.22 -7.48
N ILE A 145 -3.06 9.03 -6.82
CA ILE A 145 -4.49 8.73 -6.57
C ILE A 145 -5.26 8.53 -7.88
N VAL A 146 -5.00 9.36 -8.88
CA VAL A 146 -5.70 9.29 -10.17
C VAL A 146 -5.08 8.31 -11.16
N ALA A 147 -3.86 7.85 -10.89
CA ALA A 147 -3.24 6.78 -11.66
C ALA A 147 -3.62 5.39 -11.10
N LYS A 148 -3.78 5.28 -9.78
CA LYS A 148 -4.30 4.10 -9.10
C LYS A 148 -4.96 4.54 -7.79
N PRO A 149 -6.27 4.30 -7.57
CA PRO A 149 -6.98 4.83 -6.41
C PRO A 149 -6.59 4.19 -5.06
N THR A 150 -5.47 3.45 -5.00
CA THR A 150 -4.92 2.82 -3.79
C THR A 150 -4.57 3.81 -2.68
N GLY A 151 -4.37 5.09 -3.01
CA GLY A 151 -4.00 6.15 -2.07
C GLY A 151 -5.10 7.18 -1.76
N ALA A 152 -6.34 7.01 -2.25
CA ALA A 152 -7.36 8.07 -2.19
C ALA A 152 -7.66 8.53 -0.76
N VAL A 153 -7.62 7.62 0.22
CA VAL A 153 -7.86 7.89 1.64
C VAL A 153 -6.78 8.79 2.28
N LEU A 154 -5.60 8.90 1.65
CA LEU A 154 -4.50 9.70 2.16
C LEU A 154 -4.76 11.20 1.98
N LEU A 155 -5.64 11.60 1.05
CA LEU A 155 -6.02 13.00 0.85
C LEU A 155 -6.77 13.58 2.08
N PRO A 156 -7.90 13.00 2.55
CA PRO A 156 -8.58 13.50 3.75
C PRO A 156 -7.70 13.36 5.01
N LEU A 157 -6.87 12.32 5.11
CA LEU A 157 -5.87 12.18 6.17
C LEU A 157 -4.91 13.39 6.19
N LEU A 158 -4.33 13.74 5.05
CA LEU A 158 -3.38 14.86 4.93
C LEU A 158 -4.06 16.22 5.15
N ALA A 159 -5.31 16.38 4.69
CA ALA A 159 -6.11 17.59 4.90
C ALA A 159 -6.43 17.82 6.39
N ALA A 160 -6.69 16.75 7.15
CA ALA A 160 -7.00 16.82 8.58
C ALA A 160 -5.75 16.93 9.47
N ALA A 161 -4.56 16.61 8.95
CA ALA A 161 -3.31 16.68 9.70
C ALA A 161 -2.98 18.10 10.16
N ARG A 162 -2.44 18.23 11.38
CA ARG A 162 -2.03 19.54 11.93
C ARG A 162 -0.87 20.13 11.12
N GLY A 163 -0.96 21.42 10.79
CA GLY A 163 0.10 22.19 10.15
C GLY A 163 -0.30 22.80 8.80
N ARG A 164 0.07 24.06 8.57
CA ARG A 164 -0.30 24.80 7.35
C ARG A 164 0.28 24.16 6.08
N LEU A 165 1.53 23.70 6.14
CA LEU A 165 2.20 23.09 4.99
C LEU A 165 1.55 21.77 4.57
N ARG A 166 1.09 20.95 5.52
CA ARG A 166 0.36 19.71 5.21
C ARG A 166 -0.97 19.97 4.52
N ARG A 167 -1.73 20.98 4.98
CA ARG A 167 -2.95 21.43 4.31
C ARG A 167 -2.67 21.96 2.89
N ARG A 168 -1.57 22.68 2.68
CA ARG A 168 -1.12 23.08 1.33
C ARG A 168 -0.83 21.85 0.46
N ALA A 169 -0.14 20.84 1.00
CA ALA A 169 0.11 19.60 0.26
C ALA A 169 -1.19 18.88 -0.14
N ALA A 170 -2.19 18.82 0.76
CA ALA A 170 -3.51 18.27 0.43
C ALA A 170 -4.22 19.07 -0.67
N PHE A 171 -4.16 20.42 -0.60
CA PHE A 171 -4.72 21.27 -1.65
C PHE A 171 -4.04 21.02 -3.01
N VAL A 172 -2.70 20.96 -3.04
CA VAL A 172 -1.95 20.66 -4.27
C VAL A 172 -2.31 19.27 -4.80
N ALA A 173 -2.45 18.27 -3.92
CA ALA A 173 -2.88 16.92 -4.33
C ALA A 173 -4.27 16.93 -4.96
N ALA A 174 -5.24 17.63 -4.35
CA ALA A 174 -6.58 17.78 -4.90
C ALA A 174 -6.56 18.51 -6.25
N ALA A 175 -5.79 19.60 -6.37
CA ALA A 175 -5.67 20.37 -7.61
C ALA A 175 -5.05 19.54 -8.74
N VAL A 176 -3.96 18.82 -8.47
CA VAL A 176 -3.30 17.94 -9.47
C VAL A 176 -4.23 16.80 -9.87
N ALA A 177 -4.89 16.16 -8.91
CA ALA A 177 -5.87 15.10 -9.20
C ALA A 177 -7.01 15.64 -10.08
N ALA A 178 -7.57 16.80 -9.74
CA ALA A 178 -8.65 17.43 -10.50
C ALA A 178 -8.21 17.80 -11.92
N LEU A 179 -7.01 18.38 -12.09
CA LEU A 179 -6.47 18.74 -13.39
C LEU A 179 -6.26 17.51 -14.28
N LEU A 180 -5.68 16.43 -13.74
CA LEU A 180 -5.45 15.20 -14.49
C LEU A 180 -6.77 14.51 -14.87
N LEU A 181 -7.74 14.46 -13.95
CA LEU A 181 -9.07 13.93 -14.26
C LEU A 181 -9.77 14.77 -15.32
N ALA A 182 -9.74 16.10 -15.20
CA ALA A 182 -10.33 17.03 -16.17
C ALA A 182 -9.72 16.86 -17.57
N ALA A 183 -8.38 16.68 -17.66
CA ALA A 183 -7.69 16.42 -18.92
C ALA A 183 -8.15 15.11 -19.60
N THR A 184 -8.76 14.20 -18.86
CA THR A 184 -9.24 12.90 -19.35
C THR A 184 -10.75 12.68 -19.14
N ALA A 185 -11.51 13.76 -18.90
CA ALA A 185 -12.91 13.66 -18.46
C ALA A 185 -13.81 12.94 -19.47
N ARG A 186 -13.52 13.04 -20.78
CA ARG A 186 -14.29 12.39 -21.86
C ARG A 186 -14.32 10.87 -21.74
N GLU A 187 -13.35 10.28 -21.05
CA GLU A 187 -13.18 8.83 -20.93
C GLU A 187 -13.70 8.30 -19.60
N LEU A 188 -14.06 9.19 -18.67
CA LEU A 188 -14.56 8.82 -17.37
C LEU A 188 -15.83 7.93 -17.44
N PRO A 189 -16.81 8.16 -18.34
CA PRO A 189 -17.97 7.28 -18.46
C PRO A 189 -17.60 5.83 -18.82
N ALA A 190 -16.65 5.64 -19.76
CA ALA A 190 -16.20 4.31 -20.16
C ALA A 190 -15.46 3.59 -19.03
N PHE A 191 -14.60 4.32 -18.30
CA PHE A 191 -13.94 3.79 -17.11
C PHE A 191 -14.95 3.38 -16.03
N LEU A 192 -15.93 4.24 -15.72
CA LEU A 192 -16.91 3.96 -14.67
C LEU A 192 -17.79 2.75 -15.02
N ALA A 193 -18.18 2.60 -16.28
CA ALA A 193 -18.89 1.41 -16.76
C ALA A 193 -18.05 0.14 -16.51
N ALA A 194 -16.81 0.10 -17.00
CA ALA A 194 -15.92 -1.05 -16.82
C ALA A 194 -15.61 -1.34 -15.33
N ALA A 195 -15.39 -0.31 -14.53
CA ALA A 195 -15.15 -0.46 -13.10
C ALA A 195 -16.38 -1.01 -12.35
N SER A 196 -17.60 -0.64 -12.78
CA SER A 196 -18.83 -1.15 -12.19
C SER A 196 -19.06 -2.64 -12.48
N GLU A 197 -18.77 -3.09 -13.70
CA GLU A 197 -18.84 -4.50 -14.11
C GLU A 197 -17.81 -5.34 -13.36
N ALA A 198 -16.57 -4.86 -13.26
CA ALA A 198 -15.51 -5.54 -12.51
C ALA A 198 -15.82 -5.62 -11.01
N ALA A 199 -16.44 -4.59 -10.44
CA ALA A 199 -16.87 -4.59 -9.04
C ALA A 199 -18.01 -5.57 -8.75
N ALA A 200 -18.84 -5.91 -9.75
CA ALA A 200 -19.86 -6.96 -9.63
C ALA A 200 -19.24 -8.37 -9.59
N GLY A 201 -18.02 -8.53 -10.12
CA GLY A 201 -17.29 -9.80 -10.20
C GLY A 201 -16.07 -9.89 -9.29
N VAL A 202 -16.13 -9.38 -8.04
CA VAL A 202 -14.98 -9.37 -7.11
C VAL A 202 -14.29 -10.74 -7.09
N PRO A 203 -13.01 -10.83 -7.51
CA PRO A 203 -12.29 -12.09 -7.50
C PRO A 203 -12.22 -12.69 -6.09
N ARG A 204 -12.50 -13.99 -5.96
CA ARG A 204 -12.33 -14.74 -4.71
C ARG A 204 -10.88 -14.62 -4.22
N GLY A 205 -10.68 -14.41 -2.91
CA GLY A 205 -9.34 -14.41 -2.29
C GLY A 205 -8.69 -13.04 -2.08
N SER A 206 -9.45 -11.95 -2.18
CA SER A 206 -9.03 -10.59 -1.82
C SER A 206 -8.73 -10.44 -0.32
N LEU A 207 -7.64 -9.76 0.04
CA LEU A 207 -7.23 -9.44 1.42
C LEU A 207 -7.86 -8.12 1.91
N SER A 208 -9.15 -7.92 1.60
CA SER A 208 -9.86 -6.67 1.91
C SER A 208 -10.93 -6.88 2.99
N PRO A 209 -11.27 -5.85 3.77
CA PRO A 209 -12.40 -5.92 4.68
C PRO A 209 -13.73 -6.23 3.97
N VAL A 210 -13.90 -5.78 2.72
CA VAL A 210 -15.10 -6.07 1.91
C VAL A 210 -15.27 -7.58 1.70
N GLU A 211 -14.20 -8.29 1.34
CA GLU A 211 -14.23 -9.74 1.13
C GLU A 211 -14.52 -10.50 2.41
N ILE A 212 -13.93 -10.10 3.53
CA ILE A 212 -14.18 -10.73 4.83
C ILE A 212 -15.65 -10.61 5.22
N VAL A 213 -16.24 -9.42 5.06
CA VAL A 213 -17.66 -9.19 5.36
C VAL A 213 -18.56 -9.99 4.42
N ARG A 214 -18.19 -10.10 3.13
CA ARG A 214 -18.90 -10.93 2.14
C ARG A 214 -18.90 -12.41 2.53
N LEU A 215 -17.75 -12.94 2.97
CA LEU A 215 -17.61 -14.33 3.41
C LEU A 215 -18.43 -14.64 4.68
N LEU A 216 -18.72 -13.63 5.50
CA LEU A 216 -19.62 -13.72 6.65
C LEU A 216 -21.11 -13.58 6.27
N GLY A 217 -21.45 -13.52 4.97
CA GLY A 217 -22.83 -13.43 4.48
C GLY A 217 -23.41 -12.01 4.46
N LEU A 218 -22.59 -10.99 4.70
CA LEU A 218 -23.01 -9.58 4.75
C LEU A 218 -22.57 -8.84 3.48
N ARG A 219 -23.29 -7.78 3.11
CA ARG A 219 -22.91 -6.91 1.98
C ARG A 219 -22.42 -5.57 2.50
N LEU A 220 -21.16 -5.25 2.25
CA LEU A 220 -20.57 -3.95 2.58
C LEU A 220 -20.31 -3.17 1.29
N PRO A 221 -20.98 -2.04 1.07
CA PRO A 221 -20.64 -1.16 -0.05
C PRO A 221 -19.19 -0.65 0.09
N PRO A 222 -18.33 -0.82 -0.92
CA PRO A 222 -16.95 -0.33 -0.89
C PRO A 222 -16.79 1.13 -0.47
N PHE A 223 -17.70 2.00 -0.92
CA PHE A 223 -17.69 3.42 -0.58
C PHE A 223 -17.94 3.69 0.91
N LEU A 224 -18.72 2.83 1.59
CA LEU A 224 -18.94 2.95 3.02
C LEU A 224 -17.66 2.62 3.79
N LEU A 225 -16.97 1.54 3.42
CA LEU A 225 -15.67 1.18 4.00
C LEU A 225 -14.67 2.33 3.82
N PHE A 226 -14.57 2.86 2.59
CA PHE A 226 -13.71 4.00 2.30
C PHE A 226 -14.04 5.20 3.21
N ALA A 227 -15.32 5.58 3.31
CA ALA A 227 -15.75 6.72 4.13
C ALA A 227 -15.40 6.52 5.62
N VAL A 228 -15.67 5.33 6.17
CA VAL A 228 -15.36 5.00 7.56
C VAL A 228 -13.86 5.09 7.82
N VAL A 229 -13.04 4.47 6.97
CA VAL A 229 -11.57 4.49 7.12
C VAL A 229 -11.03 5.91 6.92
N ALA A 230 -11.57 6.69 5.97
CA ALA A 230 -11.20 8.08 5.74
C ALA A 230 -11.49 8.97 6.94
N LEU A 231 -12.68 8.85 7.54
CA LEU A 231 -13.08 9.62 8.72
C LEU A 231 -12.24 9.24 9.95
N ALA A 232 -12.03 7.94 10.18
CA ALA A 232 -11.20 7.44 11.27
C ALA A 232 -9.74 7.91 11.12
N ALA A 233 -9.18 7.81 9.91
CA ALA A 233 -7.83 8.28 9.61
C ALA A 233 -7.72 9.81 9.75
N ALA A 234 -8.69 10.58 9.26
CA ALA A 234 -8.70 12.03 9.42
C ALA A 234 -8.77 12.44 10.91
N ALA A 235 -9.62 11.78 11.70
CA ALA A 235 -9.71 12.02 13.14
C ALA A 235 -8.39 11.68 13.87
N ALA A 236 -7.76 10.56 13.52
CA ALA A 236 -6.46 10.18 14.07
C ALA A 236 -5.34 11.14 13.65
N ALA A 237 -5.33 11.60 12.39
CA ALA A 237 -4.32 12.50 11.85
C ALA A 237 -4.26 13.85 12.58
N ARG A 238 -5.38 14.31 13.17
CA ARG A 238 -5.41 15.51 14.01
C ARG A 238 -4.51 15.41 15.25
N ARG A 239 -4.26 14.19 15.74
CA ARG A 239 -3.41 13.95 16.91
C ARG A 239 -1.94 13.77 16.55
N VAL A 240 -1.64 13.52 15.28
CA VAL A 240 -0.28 13.26 14.80
C VAL A 240 0.50 14.56 14.61
N ARG A 241 1.70 14.62 15.22
CA ARG A 241 2.55 15.82 15.20
C ARG A 241 3.60 15.79 14.10
N ASP A 242 4.24 14.65 13.84
CA ASP A 242 5.33 14.52 12.87
C ASP A 242 4.91 13.78 11.57
N GLY A 243 5.79 13.81 10.56
CA GLY A 243 5.54 13.13 9.28
C GLY A 243 5.65 11.61 9.38
N GLY A 244 6.39 11.08 10.36
CA GLY A 244 6.53 9.65 10.59
C GLY A 244 5.20 9.03 11.03
N GLY A 245 4.51 9.62 12.00
CA GLY A 245 3.19 9.16 12.43
C GLY A 245 2.15 9.23 11.30
N LEU A 246 2.23 10.22 10.40
CA LEU A 246 1.32 10.29 9.24
C LEU A 246 1.63 9.18 8.24
N LEU A 247 2.91 8.88 8.02
CA LEU A 247 3.33 7.74 7.21
C LEU A 247 2.79 6.43 7.80
N LEU A 248 2.90 6.22 9.11
CA LEU A 248 2.40 5.00 9.76
C LEU A 248 0.86 4.89 9.66
N LEU A 249 0.15 6.00 9.89
CA LEU A 249 -1.30 6.03 9.75
C LEU A 249 -1.75 5.77 8.31
N GLY A 250 -1.06 6.39 7.33
CA GLY A 250 -1.33 6.18 5.91
C GLY A 250 -1.04 4.75 5.45
N ALA A 251 0.02 4.13 5.99
CA ALA A 251 0.43 2.76 5.69
C ALA A 251 -0.64 1.72 6.09
N VAL A 252 -1.49 2.07 7.06
CA VAL A 252 -2.63 1.25 7.52
C VAL A 252 -3.93 1.66 6.83
N ALA A 253 -4.22 2.96 6.76
CA ALA A 253 -5.46 3.46 6.19
C ALA A 253 -5.59 3.12 4.70
N ALA A 254 -4.51 3.24 3.92
CA ALA A 254 -4.52 2.95 2.49
C ALA A 254 -5.05 1.54 2.19
N PRO A 255 -4.40 0.43 2.60
CA PRO A 255 -4.88 -0.91 2.29
C PRO A 255 -6.27 -1.21 2.87
N LEU A 256 -6.60 -0.72 4.08
CA LEU A 256 -7.92 -0.96 4.69
C LEU A 256 -9.07 -0.26 3.96
N SER A 257 -8.79 0.84 3.25
CA SER A 257 -9.81 1.59 2.52
C SER A 257 -10.17 0.97 1.16
N LEU A 258 -9.44 -0.05 0.71
CA LEU A 258 -9.58 -0.58 -0.64
C LEU A 258 -10.58 -1.73 -0.72
N PRO A 259 -11.40 -1.76 -1.79
CA PRO A 259 -12.29 -2.90 -2.05
C PRO A 259 -11.53 -4.16 -2.46
N LEU A 260 -10.32 -4.01 -3.00
CA LEU A 260 -9.50 -5.11 -3.50
C LEU A 260 -8.07 -4.92 -3.02
N VAL A 261 -7.54 -5.94 -2.33
CA VAL A 261 -6.18 -5.94 -1.80
C VAL A 261 -5.55 -7.28 -2.13
N TRP A 262 -4.39 -7.23 -2.76
CA TRP A 262 -3.57 -8.40 -3.04
C TRP A 262 -2.33 -8.43 -2.13
N SER A 263 -1.65 -9.57 -2.06
CA SER A 263 -0.45 -9.76 -1.21
C SER A 263 0.59 -8.65 -1.40
N HIS A 264 0.91 -8.30 -2.66
CA HIS A 264 1.86 -7.24 -3.00
C HIS A 264 1.42 -5.83 -2.54
N THR A 265 0.13 -5.61 -2.29
CA THR A 265 -0.38 -4.32 -1.75
C THR A 265 -0.02 -4.15 -0.28
N LEU A 266 0.17 -5.26 0.45
CA LEU A 266 0.59 -5.23 1.86
C LEU A 266 2.02 -4.71 2.04
N LEU A 267 2.82 -4.56 0.98
CA LEU A 267 4.12 -3.88 1.03
C LEU A 267 4.02 -2.43 1.53
N LEU A 268 2.86 -1.79 1.38
CA LEU A 268 2.60 -0.46 1.92
C LEU A 268 2.62 -0.40 3.44
N THR A 269 2.48 -1.55 4.11
CA THR A 269 2.48 -1.66 5.57
C THR A 269 3.89 -1.80 6.16
N LEU A 270 4.94 -1.93 5.33
CA LEU A 270 6.33 -2.06 5.79
C LEU A 270 6.77 -0.99 6.81
N PRO A 271 6.38 0.30 6.70
CA PRO A 271 6.66 1.29 7.73
C PRO A 271 6.10 0.93 9.11
N VAL A 272 4.85 0.47 9.20
CA VAL A 272 4.24 0.10 10.49
C VAL A 272 4.82 -1.19 11.06
N GLN A 273 5.17 -2.15 10.20
CA GLN A 273 5.89 -3.35 10.61
C GLN A 273 7.25 -3.02 11.24
N GLY A 274 8.06 -2.21 10.55
CA GLY A 274 9.38 -1.81 11.04
C GLY A 274 9.30 -0.98 12.33
N ALA A 275 8.33 -0.07 12.43
CA ALA A 275 8.09 0.70 13.66
C ALA A 275 7.70 -0.20 14.84
N ALA A 276 6.78 -1.14 14.62
CA ALA A 276 6.33 -2.05 15.67
C ALA A 276 7.45 -2.98 16.15
N LEU A 277 8.14 -3.63 15.22
CA LEU A 277 9.26 -4.52 15.54
C LEU A 277 10.42 -3.76 16.19
N GLY A 278 10.72 -2.55 15.71
CA GLY A 278 11.79 -1.75 16.27
C GLY A 278 11.53 -1.37 17.73
N ALA A 279 10.31 -0.91 18.00
CA ALA A 279 9.86 -0.61 19.35
C ALA A 279 9.88 -1.83 20.28
N ALA A 280 9.45 -3.01 19.79
CA ALA A 280 9.42 -4.23 20.60
C ALA A 280 10.83 -4.76 20.91
N LEU A 281 11.76 -4.67 19.94
CA LEU A 281 13.17 -5.00 20.15
C LEU A 281 13.80 -4.12 21.22
N ASP A 282 13.49 -2.82 21.22
CA ASP A 282 13.95 -1.90 22.26
C ASP A 282 13.37 -2.26 23.64
N ASP A 283 12.09 -2.67 23.71
CA ASP A 283 11.48 -3.08 24.97
C ASP A 283 12.12 -4.36 25.52
N VAL A 284 12.43 -5.35 24.68
CA VAL A 284 13.16 -6.56 25.09
C VAL A 284 14.56 -6.24 25.62
N ARG A 285 15.28 -5.34 24.93
CA ARG A 285 16.64 -4.94 25.31
C ARG A 285 16.69 -4.21 26.65
N ASN A 286 15.70 -3.36 26.90
CA ASN A 286 15.66 -2.51 28.10
C ASN A 286 14.91 -3.16 29.27
N ALA A 287 14.23 -4.30 29.07
CA ALA A 287 13.51 -4.98 30.13
C ALA A 287 14.46 -5.64 31.15
N ALA A 288 14.15 -5.42 32.43
CA ALA A 288 14.79 -6.11 33.55
C ALA A 288 14.68 -7.65 33.39
N PRO A 289 15.71 -8.41 33.79
CA PRO A 289 15.67 -9.86 33.78
C PRO A 289 14.45 -10.42 34.53
N GLY A 290 13.95 -11.57 34.10
CA GLY A 290 12.79 -12.24 34.72
C GLY A 290 11.48 -12.03 33.95
N THR A 291 10.38 -11.81 34.68
CA THR A 291 9.01 -11.78 34.13
C THR A 291 8.80 -10.67 33.09
N SER A 292 9.38 -9.49 33.30
CA SER A 292 9.29 -8.36 32.37
C SER A 292 9.93 -8.67 31.01
N ARG A 293 11.14 -9.25 31.00
CA ARG A 293 11.81 -9.67 29.76
C ARG A 293 11.06 -10.79 29.05
N ARG A 294 10.50 -11.76 29.80
CA ARG A 294 9.66 -12.82 29.21
C ARG A 294 8.43 -12.25 28.50
N ARG A 295 7.72 -11.32 29.14
CA ARG A 295 6.55 -10.64 28.53
C ARG A 295 6.94 -9.87 27.26
N ALA A 296 8.02 -9.09 27.31
CA ALA A 296 8.53 -8.37 26.13
C ALA A 296 8.90 -9.33 24.98
N GLY A 297 9.52 -10.48 25.30
CA GLY A 297 9.84 -11.52 24.32
C GLY A 297 8.60 -12.13 23.66
N LEU A 298 7.55 -12.41 24.44
CA LEU A 298 6.27 -12.89 23.91
C LEU A 298 5.59 -11.84 23.01
N THR A 299 5.64 -10.56 23.39
CA THR A 299 5.16 -9.47 22.54
C THR A 299 5.92 -9.41 21.22
N LEU A 300 7.25 -9.50 21.25
CA LEU A 300 8.07 -9.54 20.03
C LEU A 300 7.68 -10.73 19.14
N ALA A 301 7.52 -11.92 19.73
CA ALA A 301 7.10 -13.11 18.99
C ALA A 301 5.73 -12.91 18.32
N ALA A 302 4.75 -12.35 19.03
CA ALA A 302 3.42 -12.07 18.48
C ALA A 302 3.47 -11.07 17.31
N LEU A 303 4.27 -10.00 17.43
CA LEU A 303 4.44 -9.00 16.36
C LEU A 303 5.17 -9.58 15.15
N LEU A 304 6.16 -10.45 15.36
CA LEU A 304 6.84 -11.18 14.29
C LEU A 304 5.86 -12.09 13.55
N THR A 305 4.98 -12.81 14.26
CA THR A 305 3.93 -13.63 13.64
C THR A 305 2.97 -12.80 12.81
N ALA A 306 2.55 -11.62 13.29
CA ALA A 306 1.72 -10.70 12.52
C ALA A 306 2.42 -10.21 11.24
N CYS A 307 3.72 -9.88 11.32
CA CYS A 307 4.51 -9.49 10.14
C CYS A 307 4.69 -10.67 9.17
N LEU A 308 4.89 -11.89 9.68
CA LEU A 308 4.98 -13.09 8.84
C LEU A 308 3.67 -13.33 8.09
N ALA A 309 2.52 -13.21 8.76
CA ALA A 309 1.20 -13.35 8.13
C ALA A 309 1.00 -12.34 6.98
N LEU A 310 1.51 -11.10 7.11
CA LEU A 310 1.47 -10.10 6.04
C LEU A 310 2.29 -10.53 4.81
N HIS A 311 3.43 -11.17 5.04
CA HIS A 311 4.32 -11.60 3.96
C HIS A 311 3.91 -12.93 3.31
N THR A 312 3.20 -13.80 4.03
CA THR A 312 2.69 -15.08 3.52
C THR A 312 1.21 -15.02 3.14
N ALA A 313 0.62 -13.82 3.07
CA ALA A 313 -0.80 -13.61 2.83
C ALA A 313 -1.30 -14.25 1.52
N TYR A 314 -0.47 -14.33 0.48
CA TYR A 314 -0.81 -15.04 -0.75
C TYR A 314 -1.05 -16.53 -0.51
N GLY A 315 -0.13 -17.19 0.19
CA GLY A 315 -0.27 -18.60 0.55
C GLY A 315 -1.44 -18.85 1.50
N LEU A 316 -1.67 -17.95 2.45
CA LEU A 316 -2.85 -18.00 3.33
C LEU A 316 -4.16 -17.88 2.54
N ALA A 317 -4.25 -16.95 1.59
CA ALA A 317 -5.44 -16.79 0.75
C ALA A 317 -5.67 -18.01 -0.16
N GLY A 318 -4.61 -18.55 -0.75
CA GLY A 318 -4.68 -19.78 -1.54
C GLY A 318 -5.13 -21.00 -0.72
N GLY A 319 -4.54 -21.21 0.45
CA GLY A 319 -4.92 -22.30 1.36
C GLY A 319 -6.34 -22.18 1.91
N ALA A 320 -6.84 -20.95 2.07
CA ALA A 320 -8.18 -20.70 2.58
C ALA A 320 -9.29 -20.88 1.51
N ALA A 321 -8.95 -20.95 0.23
CA ALA A 321 -9.91 -20.97 -0.88
C ALA A 321 -10.82 -22.21 -0.91
N GLY A 322 -10.41 -23.31 -0.26
CA GLY A 322 -11.20 -24.54 -0.13
C GLY A 322 -11.98 -24.69 1.18
N LEU A 323 -11.92 -23.70 2.08
CA LEU A 323 -12.55 -23.77 3.40
C LEU A 323 -13.99 -23.24 3.37
N ALA A 324 -14.75 -23.57 4.42
CA ALA A 324 -16.05 -22.96 4.65
C ALA A 324 -15.92 -21.42 4.79
N PRO A 325 -16.88 -20.62 4.28
CA PRO A 325 -16.74 -19.16 4.22
C PRO A 325 -16.36 -18.47 5.55
N PRO A 326 -16.92 -18.83 6.72
CA PRO A 326 -16.50 -18.21 7.98
C PRO A 326 -15.05 -18.50 8.37
N LEU A 327 -14.54 -19.70 8.06
CA LEU A 327 -13.15 -20.06 8.31
C LEU A 327 -12.22 -19.33 7.35
N GLN A 328 -12.62 -19.19 6.09
CA GLN A 328 -11.90 -18.36 5.11
C GLN A 328 -11.83 -16.90 5.59
N ALA A 329 -12.95 -16.34 6.07
CA ALA A 329 -13.01 -14.99 6.61
C ALA A 329 -12.03 -14.80 7.78
N LEU A 330 -11.97 -15.75 8.71
CA LEU A 330 -11.07 -15.71 9.85
C LEU A 330 -9.58 -15.72 9.41
N LEU A 331 -9.22 -16.57 8.45
CA LEU A 331 -7.85 -16.65 7.97
C LEU A 331 -7.43 -15.40 7.19
N LEU A 332 -8.33 -14.82 6.38
CA LEU A 332 -8.05 -13.57 5.66
C LEU A 332 -8.02 -12.35 6.59
N ALA A 333 -8.75 -12.38 7.71
CA ALA A 333 -8.74 -11.31 8.71
C ALA A 333 -7.36 -11.10 9.35
N LEU A 334 -6.57 -12.17 9.50
CA LEU A 334 -5.23 -12.11 10.09
C LEU A 334 -4.30 -11.12 9.33
N PRO A 335 -3.97 -11.33 8.04
CA PRO A 335 -3.14 -10.38 7.30
C PRO A 335 -3.87 -9.05 7.06
N THR A 336 -5.20 -9.04 6.91
CA THR A 336 -5.95 -7.81 6.63
C THR A 336 -5.89 -6.81 7.78
N PHE A 337 -6.07 -7.26 9.02
CA PHE A 337 -6.11 -6.38 10.20
C PHE A 337 -4.80 -6.32 11.00
N SER A 338 -3.81 -7.15 10.68
CA SER A 338 -2.46 -7.07 11.28
C SER A 338 -1.87 -5.65 11.26
N PRO A 339 -1.90 -4.87 10.17
CA PRO A 339 -1.31 -3.53 10.16
C PRO A 339 -1.97 -2.58 11.17
N LEU A 340 -3.29 -2.71 11.34
CA LEU A 340 -4.04 -1.96 12.34
C LEU A 340 -3.67 -2.39 13.76
N ALA A 341 -3.55 -3.69 14.02
CA ALA A 341 -3.12 -4.20 15.31
C ALA A 341 -1.72 -3.69 15.69
N LEU A 342 -0.78 -3.68 14.73
CA LEU A 342 0.57 -3.13 14.92
C LEU A 342 0.53 -1.63 15.26
N LEU A 343 -0.30 -0.84 14.56
CA LEU A 343 -0.47 0.59 14.81
C LEU A 343 -1.12 0.87 16.17
N LEU A 344 -2.14 0.11 16.55
CA LEU A 344 -2.80 0.23 17.84
C LEU A 344 -1.87 -0.14 18.99
N TRP A 345 -1.05 -1.18 18.83
CA TRP A 345 -0.01 -1.54 19.80
C TRP A 345 1.00 -0.40 19.97
N LEU A 346 1.49 0.19 18.88
CA LEU A 346 2.38 1.36 18.92
C LEU A 346 1.74 2.55 19.66
N ALA A 347 0.46 2.85 19.36
CA ALA A 347 -0.27 3.94 20.00
C ALA A 347 -0.49 3.68 21.50
N GLY A 348 -0.83 2.45 21.89
CA GLY A 348 -0.98 2.05 23.29
C GLY A 348 0.35 2.16 24.06
N ARG A 349 1.45 1.72 23.45
CA ARG A 349 2.80 1.85 24.03
C ARG A 349 3.20 3.30 24.25
N GLN A 350 2.84 4.21 23.35
CA GLN A 350 3.12 5.64 23.52
C GLN A 350 2.35 6.23 24.70
N ARG A 351 1.05 5.92 24.83
CA ARG A 351 0.22 6.41 25.96
C ARG A 351 0.75 5.94 27.30
N HIS A 352 1.10 4.65 27.43
CA HIS A 352 1.71 4.14 28.67
C HIS A 352 3.02 4.85 29.07
N ARG A 353 3.76 5.41 28.11
CA ARG A 353 4.96 6.21 28.41
C ARG A 353 4.65 7.64 28.81
N GLU A 354 3.57 8.22 28.26
CA GLU A 354 3.13 9.59 28.56
C GLU A 354 2.40 9.66 29.91
N ASP A 355 1.60 8.64 30.25
CA ASP A 355 0.77 8.60 31.46
C ASP A 355 1.53 8.07 32.70
N GLY A 356 2.74 7.52 32.51
CA GLY A 356 3.47 6.76 33.54
C GLY A 356 2.78 5.43 33.89
N PRO A 357 3.41 4.53 34.67
CA PRO A 357 2.65 3.48 35.33
C PRO A 357 1.63 4.16 36.24
N ALA A 358 0.34 3.84 36.11
CA ALA A 358 -0.66 4.24 37.09
C ALA A 358 -0.12 3.84 38.48
N ALA A 359 0.13 4.85 39.31
CA ALA A 359 0.66 4.71 40.66
C ALA A 359 -0.31 3.91 41.54
#